data_AF-L7KSH7-F1
#
_entry.id   AF-L7KSH7-F1
#
_cell.length_a   1.000
_cell.length_b   1.000
_cell.length_c   1.000
_cell.angle_alpha   90.00
_cell.angle_beta   90.00
_cell.angle_gamma   90.00
#
_symmetry.space_group_name_H-M   'P 1'
#
loop_
_entity.id
_entity.type
_entity.pdbx_description
1 polymer ?
#
loop_
_entity_poly.entity_id
_entity_poly.type
_entity_poly.pdbx_seq_one_letter_code
_entity_poly.pdbx_strand_id
1 'polypeptide(L)'
;MRGGNQMKKCHHQDPSLCHLWPDAELSPMSCEMTLCACSTTGPDTRTLRVFDPPKPVVVDIAIAAPSCGRSYAAGGGVSLRVRAFGARIEPTMPALLLAWLQTSNGLWRGICQMPVESANRVSSATITMWVPPEALQPREGPAPQ
;
A
#
# COMPACT_ATOMS: atom_id res chain seq x y z
N MET A 1 36.67 3.51 -25.63
CA MET A 1 35.30 3.76 -25.17
C MET A 1 34.60 2.41 -24.94
N ARG A 2 34.41 1.99 -23.68
CA ARG A 2 33.57 0.85 -23.31
C ARG A 2 32.70 1.30 -22.14
N GLY A 3 31.44 1.63 -22.40
CA GLY A 3 30.42 1.85 -21.38
C GLY A 3 29.70 0.54 -21.16
N GLY A 4 30.04 -0.18 -20.09
CA GLY A 4 29.34 -1.40 -19.68
C GLY A 4 27.94 -1.06 -19.20
N ASN A 5 26.93 -1.72 -19.76
CA ASN A 5 25.54 -1.57 -19.36
C ASN A 5 25.34 -2.30 -18.02
N GLN A 6 25.30 -1.55 -16.92
CA GLN A 6 25.16 -2.09 -15.58
C GLN A 6 23.69 -2.45 -15.37
N MET A 7 23.36 -3.74 -15.49
CA MET A 7 22.07 -4.30 -15.07
C MET A 7 21.86 -3.97 -13.59
N LYS A 8 20.96 -3.03 -13.32
CA LYS A 8 20.43 -2.80 -11.98
C LYS A 8 19.57 -4.01 -11.63
N LYS A 9 20.11 -4.90 -10.79
CA LYS A 9 19.33 -5.98 -10.18
C LYS A 9 18.17 -5.35 -9.41
N CYS A 10 16.94 -5.61 -9.84
CA CYS A 10 15.75 -5.34 -9.06
C CYS A 10 15.83 -6.23 -7.81
N HIS A 11 16.04 -5.61 -6.65
CA HIS A 11 16.09 -6.33 -5.38
C HIS A 11 14.68 -6.83 -5.06
N HIS A 12 14.55 -8.15 -4.90
CA HIS A 12 13.47 -8.88 -4.21
C HIS A 12 12.06 -8.32 -4.44
N GLN A 13 11.46 -8.68 -5.57
CA GLN A 13 10.07 -8.41 -5.88
C GLN A 13 9.29 -9.71 -5.69
N ASP A 14 8.35 -9.70 -4.75
CA ASP A 14 7.44 -10.81 -4.52
C ASP A 14 6.41 -10.85 -5.68
N PRO A 15 6.37 -11.92 -6.49
CA PRO A 15 5.48 -12.02 -7.64
C PRO A 15 3.98 -12.03 -7.28
N SER A 16 3.63 -12.20 -6.01
CA SER A 16 2.24 -12.14 -5.55
C SER A 16 1.66 -10.71 -5.49
N LEU A 17 2.47 -9.65 -5.67
CA LEU A 17 2.02 -8.26 -5.57
C LEU A 17 1.76 -7.58 -6.93
N CYS A 18 1.93 -8.31 -8.04
CA CYS A 18 1.86 -7.74 -9.40
C CYS A 18 0.50 -7.09 -9.73
N HIS A 19 -0.61 -7.64 -9.25
CA HIS A 19 -1.97 -7.15 -9.57
C HIS A 19 -2.38 -5.88 -8.79
N LEU A 20 -1.55 -5.42 -7.86
CA LEU A 20 -1.71 -4.12 -7.19
C LEU A 20 -0.78 -3.03 -7.73
N TRP A 21 0.22 -3.40 -8.53
CA TRP A 21 1.17 -2.46 -9.05
C TRP A 21 0.58 -1.62 -10.19
N PRO A 22 1.01 -0.36 -10.30
CA PRO A 22 0.63 0.48 -11.43
C PRO A 22 1.20 -0.05 -12.76
N ASP A 23 2.26 -0.85 -12.75
CA ASP A 23 2.91 -1.33 -13.98
C ASP A 23 2.57 -2.80 -14.31
N ALA A 24 1.42 -3.30 -13.85
CA ALA A 24 1.01 -4.69 -14.07
C ALA A 24 0.78 -5.08 -15.55
N GLU A 25 0.81 -4.12 -16.48
CA GLU A 25 0.91 -4.40 -17.91
C GLU A 25 2.31 -4.04 -18.40
N LEU A 26 2.99 -5.04 -19.00
CA LEU A 26 4.26 -4.97 -19.72
C LEU A 26 5.51 -5.40 -18.94
N SER A 27 5.66 -6.72 -18.76
CA SER A 27 6.90 -7.36 -19.22
C SER A 27 6.56 -8.69 -19.93
N PRO A 28 6.88 -8.82 -21.22
CA PRO A 28 6.71 -10.07 -21.95
C PRO A 28 7.85 -11.02 -21.58
N MET A 29 7.55 -12.08 -20.84
CA MET A 29 8.35 -13.31 -20.93
C MET A 29 7.53 -14.36 -21.66
N SER A 30 7.95 -14.57 -22.90
CA SER A 30 7.60 -15.63 -23.84
C SER A 30 6.24 -15.56 -24.51
N CYS A 31 6.30 -15.27 -25.81
CA CYS A 31 5.30 -15.57 -26.80
C CYS A 31 4.82 -17.03 -26.67
N GLU A 32 3.51 -17.22 -26.53
CA GLU A 32 2.80 -18.18 -27.38
C GLU A 32 1.53 -17.49 -27.89
N MET A 33 1.40 -17.50 -29.22
CA MET A 33 0.36 -16.84 -29.98
C MET A 33 -0.99 -17.51 -29.73
N THR A 34 -1.97 -16.76 -29.20
CA THR A 34 -3.37 -16.80 -29.66
C THR A 34 -4.01 -15.47 -29.27
N LEU A 35 -4.72 -14.88 -30.25
CA LEU A 35 -5.16 -13.49 -30.31
C LEU A 35 -5.76 -12.95 -29.00
N CYS A 36 -5.11 -11.93 -28.42
CA CYS A 36 -5.75 -10.94 -27.57
C CYS A 36 -5.75 -9.61 -28.32
N ALA A 37 -6.94 -9.04 -28.53
CA ALA A 37 -7.11 -7.74 -29.17
C ALA A 37 -6.39 -6.67 -28.33
N CYS A 38 -5.21 -6.26 -28.79
CA CYS A 38 -4.39 -5.25 -28.16
C CYS A 38 -5.03 -3.88 -28.45
N SER A 39 -5.88 -3.38 -27.55
CA SER A 39 -6.37 -2.01 -27.62
C SER A 39 -5.18 -1.07 -27.53
N THR A 40 -4.95 -0.31 -28.60
CA THR A 40 -3.86 0.65 -28.74
C THR A 40 -4.01 1.79 -27.74
N THR A 41 -3.46 1.62 -26.54
CA THR A 41 -3.33 2.68 -25.55
C THR A 41 -1.88 3.11 -25.56
N GLY A 42 -1.61 4.41 -25.79
CA GLY A 42 -0.26 4.97 -25.68
C GLY A 42 0.33 4.75 -24.28
N PRO A 43 1.62 5.08 -24.05
CA PRO A 43 2.23 4.92 -22.73
C PRO A 43 1.37 5.63 -21.67
N ASP A 44 0.99 4.92 -20.61
CA ASP A 44 0.16 5.48 -19.55
C ASP A 44 0.92 6.58 -18.83
N THR A 45 0.52 7.83 -19.09
CA THR A 45 1.12 9.03 -18.48
C THR A 45 0.35 9.50 -17.25
N ARG A 46 -0.67 8.77 -16.80
CA ARG A 46 -1.48 9.19 -15.66
C ARG A 46 -0.69 9.06 -14.38
N THR A 47 -0.43 10.18 -13.74
CA THR A 47 0.17 10.25 -12.40
C THR A 47 -0.84 10.00 -11.29
N LEU A 48 -2.13 9.87 -11.59
CA LEU A 48 -3.19 9.56 -10.63
C LEU A 48 -4.07 8.43 -11.17
N ARG A 49 -4.34 7.44 -10.32
CA ARG A 49 -5.19 6.28 -10.61
C ARG A 49 -6.16 6.06 -9.46
N VAL A 50 -7.43 6.35 -9.69
CA VAL A 50 -8.49 6.25 -8.67
C VAL A 50 -9.19 4.89 -8.78
N PHE A 51 -9.56 4.32 -7.64
CA PHE A 51 -10.36 3.11 -7.54
C PHE A 51 -11.77 3.44 -7.04
N ASP A 52 -12.76 3.09 -7.85
CA ASP A 52 -14.17 3.13 -7.50
C ASP A 52 -14.84 1.81 -7.98
N PRO A 53 -15.22 0.90 -7.07
CA PRO A 53 -15.13 1.04 -5.62
C PRO A 53 -13.68 0.96 -5.10
N PRO A 54 -13.39 1.53 -3.92
CA PRO A 54 -12.11 1.39 -3.24
C PRO A 54 -11.68 -0.07 -3.04
N LYS A 55 -10.39 -0.36 -3.15
CA LYS A 55 -9.86 -1.72 -3.04
C LYS A 55 -9.47 -2.08 -1.60
N PRO A 56 -9.87 -3.24 -1.07
CA PRO A 56 -9.45 -3.67 0.27
C PRO A 56 -7.95 -4.00 0.30
N VAL A 57 -7.24 -3.46 1.29
CA VAL A 57 -5.81 -3.67 1.52
C VAL A 57 -5.52 -3.89 3.00
N VAL A 58 -4.37 -4.48 3.31
CA VAL A 58 -3.75 -4.44 4.63
C VAL A 58 -2.54 -3.50 4.55
N VAL A 59 -2.44 -2.60 5.51
CA VAL A 59 -1.32 -1.66 5.66
C VAL A 59 -0.39 -2.18 6.76
N ASP A 60 0.88 -2.38 6.43
CA ASP A 60 1.94 -2.53 7.42
C ASP A 60 2.26 -1.16 8.04
N ILE A 61 1.82 -0.96 9.29
CA ILE A 61 1.96 0.30 9.99
C ILE A 61 3.39 0.52 10.48
N ALA A 62 4.17 -0.54 10.69
CA ALA A 62 5.58 -0.37 11.07
C ALA A 62 6.38 0.28 9.94
N ILE A 63 6.01 0.04 8.68
CA ILE A 63 6.58 0.70 7.50
C ILE A 63 5.90 2.04 7.22
N ALA A 64 4.56 2.09 7.22
CA ALA A 64 3.80 3.28 6.82
C ALA A 64 3.85 4.42 7.83
N ALA A 65 3.90 4.11 9.13
CA ALA A 65 3.96 5.07 10.23
C ALA A 65 4.82 4.51 11.39
N PRO A 66 6.16 4.56 11.28
CA PRO A 66 7.07 3.91 12.22
C PRO A 66 6.95 4.35 13.69
N SER A 67 6.39 5.54 13.94
CA SER A 67 6.10 6.05 15.30
C SER A 67 4.80 5.48 15.89
N CYS A 68 3.89 4.96 15.06
CA CYS A 68 2.58 4.44 15.45
C CYS A 68 2.54 2.90 15.53
N GLY A 69 3.36 2.20 14.75
CA GLY A 69 3.38 0.72 14.68
C GLY A 69 4.21 0.01 15.75
N ARG A 70 4.78 0.73 16.73
CA ARG A 70 5.58 0.12 17.81
C ARG A 70 4.69 -0.55 18.85
N SER A 71 5.03 -1.78 19.24
CA SER A 71 4.32 -2.51 20.30
C SER A 71 4.30 -1.75 21.62
N TYR A 72 3.19 -1.86 22.35
CA TYR A 72 2.97 -1.26 23.68
C TYR A 72 3.91 -1.81 24.79
N ALA A 73 4.68 -2.86 24.51
CA ALA A 73 5.67 -3.47 25.41
C ALA A 73 7.07 -2.99 25.01
N ALA A 74 7.97 -2.47 25.85
CA ALA A 74 8.02 -2.31 27.28
C ALA A 74 8.86 -1.04 27.57
N GLY A 75 8.49 -0.26 28.60
CA GLY A 75 9.29 0.88 29.09
C GLY A 75 8.85 2.28 28.64
N GLY A 76 7.87 2.41 27.75
CA GLY A 76 7.29 3.71 27.38
C GLY A 76 6.42 4.28 28.50
N GLY A 77 6.83 5.41 29.07
CA GLY A 77 6.20 6.14 30.18
C GLY A 77 4.83 6.77 29.88
N VAL A 78 3.94 6.04 29.24
CA VAL A 78 2.55 6.46 29.02
C VAL A 78 1.68 5.99 30.18
N SER A 79 0.78 6.86 30.65
CA SER A 79 -0.11 6.57 31.78
C SER A 79 -1.07 5.41 31.46
N LEU A 80 -1.57 4.72 32.49
CA LEU A 80 -2.59 3.68 32.34
C LEU A 80 -3.85 4.20 31.64
N ARG A 81 -4.21 5.47 31.87
CA ARG A 81 -5.30 6.13 31.13
C ARG A 81 -5.02 6.14 29.62
N VAL A 82 -3.83 6.56 29.19
CA VAL A 82 -3.53 6.58 27.75
C VAL A 82 -3.53 5.18 27.15
N ARG A 83 -3.07 4.17 27.87
CA ARG A 83 -3.12 2.77 27.40
C ARG A 83 -4.55 2.24 27.25
N ALA A 84 -5.44 2.58 28.18
CA ALA A 84 -6.82 2.09 28.17
C ALA A 84 -7.73 2.86 27.19
N PHE A 85 -7.44 4.12 26.91
CA PHE A 85 -8.34 5.01 26.14
C PHE A 85 -7.74 5.50 24.80
N GLY A 86 -6.44 5.30 24.57
CA GLY A 86 -5.75 5.75 23.36
C GLY A 86 -6.18 4.97 22.11
N ALA A 87 -5.85 5.52 20.95
CA ALA A 87 -6.09 4.86 19.66
C ALA A 87 -5.33 3.53 19.61
N ARG A 88 -6.05 2.47 19.24
CA ARG A 88 -5.50 1.13 19.05
C ARG A 88 -4.98 1.03 17.62
N ILE A 89 -3.66 1.01 17.51
CA ILE A 89 -2.96 0.83 16.24
C ILE A 89 -2.18 -0.46 16.35
N GLU A 90 -2.53 -1.41 15.49
CA GLU A 90 -1.84 -2.70 15.40
C GLU A 90 -0.73 -2.63 14.32
N PRO A 91 0.25 -3.54 14.36
CA PRO A 91 1.33 -3.56 13.36
C PRO A 91 0.83 -3.69 11.93
N THR A 92 -0.32 -4.36 11.73
CA THR A 92 -1.03 -4.42 10.47
C THR A 92 -2.47 -3.97 10.66
N MET A 93 -2.96 -3.11 9.78
CA MET A 93 -4.31 -2.55 9.88
C MET A 93 -5.04 -2.69 8.53
N PRO A 94 -6.32 -3.13 8.53
CA PRO A 94 -7.11 -3.15 7.32
C PRO A 94 -7.45 -1.72 6.87
N ALA A 95 -7.42 -1.47 5.57
CA ALA A 95 -7.75 -0.19 4.96
C ALA A 95 -8.40 -0.36 3.58
N LEU A 96 -8.85 0.75 3.01
CA LEU A 96 -9.34 0.86 1.65
C LEU A 96 -8.39 1.74 0.84
N LEU A 97 -7.86 1.22 -0.26
CA LEU A 97 -7.06 1.96 -1.22
C LEU A 97 -8.00 2.75 -2.15
N LEU A 98 -7.95 4.07 -2.04
CA LEU A 98 -8.72 5.00 -2.85
C LEU A 98 -8.04 5.31 -4.18
N ALA A 99 -6.72 5.50 -4.15
CA ALA A 99 -5.96 5.87 -5.33
C ALA A 99 -4.48 5.57 -5.21
N TRP A 100 -3.82 5.43 -6.35
CA TRP A 100 -2.38 5.59 -6.49
C TRP A 100 -2.06 6.98 -7.03
N LEU A 101 -1.09 7.66 -6.42
CA LEU A 101 -0.57 8.95 -6.86
C LEU A 101 0.94 8.85 -7.05
N GLN A 102 1.42 9.24 -8.22
CA GLN A 102 2.84 9.34 -8.56
C GLN A 102 3.36 10.73 -8.18
N THR A 103 4.41 10.76 -7.37
CA THR A 103 5.10 11.99 -6.99
C THR A 103 6.09 12.43 -8.07
N SER A 104 6.50 13.70 -8.05
CA SER A 104 7.43 14.27 -9.02
C SER A 104 8.83 13.62 -9.02
N ASN A 105 9.19 12.89 -7.97
CA ASN A 105 10.41 12.07 -7.91
C ASN A 105 10.23 10.65 -8.49
N GLY A 106 9.08 10.36 -9.11
CA GLY A 106 8.75 9.09 -9.76
C GLY A 106 8.21 8.00 -8.85
N LEU A 107 8.17 8.21 -7.53
CA LEU A 107 7.64 7.22 -6.58
C LEU A 107 6.12 7.20 -6.58
N TRP A 108 5.53 6.02 -6.38
CA TRP A 108 4.09 5.87 -6.20
C TRP A 108 3.70 5.84 -4.73
N ARG A 109 2.50 6.35 -4.42
CA ARG A 109 1.94 6.41 -3.08
C ARG A 109 0.46 6.05 -3.09
N GLY A 110 0.09 5.15 -2.19
CA GLY A 110 -1.30 4.74 -2.00
C GLY A 110 -1.99 5.72 -1.07
N ILE A 111 -3.14 6.23 -1.49
CA ILE A 111 -4.04 7.01 -0.65
C ILE A 111 -5.02 6.02 -0.02
N CYS A 112 -4.88 5.78 1.28
CA CYS A 112 -5.65 4.75 1.97
C CYS A 112 -6.55 5.33 3.06
N GLN A 113 -7.80 4.86 3.16
CA GLN A 113 -8.68 5.14 4.28
C GLN A 113 -8.64 3.98 5.27
N MET A 114 -8.29 4.28 6.52
CA MET A 114 -8.12 3.28 7.58
C MET A 114 -9.00 3.63 8.78
N PRO A 115 -9.92 2.74 9.19
CA PRO A 115 -10.65 2.91 10.44
C PRO A 115 -9.71 2.69 11.63
N VAL A 116 -9.88 3.50 12.67
CA VAL A 116 -9.15 3.43 13.93
C VAL A 116 -10.14 3.54 15.07
N GLU A 117 -9.97 2.69 16.07
CA GLU A 117 -10.76 2.71 17.29
C GLU A 117 -9.86 2.91 18.50
N SER A 118 -10.40 3.56 19.53
CA SER A 118 -9.80 3.56 20.87
C SER A 118 -9.78 2.15 21.46
N ALA A 119 -8.82 1.87 22.33
CA ALA A 119 -8.68 0.55 22.96
C ALA A 119 -9.92 0.13 23.78
N ASN A 120 -10.64 1.09 24.36
CA ASN A 120 -11.91 0.86 25.06
C ASN A 120 -13.16 0.92 24.14
N ARG A 121 -12.97 1.09 22.83
CA ARG A 121 -14.02 1.14 21.80
C ARG A 121 -15.07 2.25 21.97
N VAL A 122 -14.75 3.31 22.74
CA VAL A 122 -15.68 4.44 22.95
C VAL A 122 -15.57 5.47 21.84
N SER A 123 -14.36 5.68 21.33
CA SER A 123 -14.07 6.59 20.22
C SER A 123 -13.62 5.82 18.98
N SER A 124 -14.08 6.25 17.82
CA SER A 124 -13.64 5.77 16.50
C SER A 124 -13.44 6.94 15.53
N ALA A 125 -12.57 6.74 14.54
CA ALA A 125 -12.33 7.70 13.47
C ALA A 125 -11.83 6.98 12.21
N THR A 126 -12.11 7.53 11.03
CA THR A 126 -11.49 7.09 9.77
C THR A 126 -10.40 8.08 9.40
N ILE A 127 -9.15 7.61 9.31
CA ILE A 127 -8.01 8.43 8.92
C ILE A 127 -7.63 8.17 7.47
N THR A 128 -7.09 9.19 6.79
CA THR A 128 -6.51 9.03 5.45
C THR A 128 -4.99 9.02 5.56
N MET A 129 -4.36 8.04 4.94
CA MET A 129 -2.93 7.79 5.02
C MET A 129 -2.25 7.89 3.65
N TRP A 130 -1.02 8.40 3.70
CA TRP A 130 -0.09 8.42 2.59
C TRP A 130 0.87 7.24 2.71
N VAL A 131 0.61 6.17 1.96
CA VAL A 131 1.24 4.86 2.21
C VAL A 131 2.23 4.51 1.10
N PRO A 132 3.48 4.12 1.42
CA PRO A 132 4.42 3.65 0.42
C PRO A 132 4.04 2.24 -0.08
N PRO A 133 4.39 1.86 -1.33
CA PRO A 133 3.96 0.59 -1.92
C PRO A 133 4.39 -0.65 -1.13
N GLU A 134 5.60 -0.64 -0.56
CA GLU A 134 6.14 -1.71 0.27
C GLU A 134 5.37 -1.96 1.57
N ALA A 135 4.53 -1.01 2.00
CA ALA A 135 3.67 -1.16 3.16
C ALA A 135 2.25 -1.64 2.82
N LEU A 136 1.94 -1.89 1.55
CA LEU A 136 0.60 -2.27 1.10
C LEU A 136 0.56 -3.71 0.62
N GLN A 137 -0.41 -4.45 1.14
CA GLN A 137 -0.70 -5.81 0.71
C GLN A 137 -2.16 -5.92 0.28
N PRO A 138 -2.48 -6.64 -0.82
CA PRO A 138 -3.85 -6.88 -1.21
C PRO A 138 -4.53 -7.69 -0.12
N ARG A 139 -5.75 -7.29 0.24
CA ARG A 139 -6.59 -8.09 1.12
C ARG A 139 -7.64 -8.78 0.28
N GLU A 140 -7.58 -10.10 0.22
CA GLU A 140 -8.64 -10.89 -0.36
C GLU A 140 -9.78 -10.98 0.66
N GLY A 141 -10.88 -10.28 0.40
CA GLY A 141 -12.06 -10.28 1.27
C GLY A 141 -12.98 -9.08 1.05
N PRO A 142 -14.27 -9.19 1.45
CA PRO A 142 -15.20 -8.08 1.34
C PRO A 142 -14.71 -6.88 2.16
N ALA A 143 -15.00 -5.66 1.69
CA ALA A 143 -14.68 -4.42 2.39
C ALA A 143 -15.18 -4.49 3.86
N PRO A 144 -14.41 -3.96 4.84
CA PRO A 144 -14.91 -3.84 6.20
C PRO A 144 -16.20 -3.01 6.18
N GLN A 145 -17.27 -3.56 6.75
CA GLN A 145 -18.59 -2.94 6.86
C GLN A 145 -18.62 -1.94 8.00
#